data_AF-A0A966R0B9-F1
#
_entry.id   AF-A0A966R0B9-F1
#
_cell.length_a   1.000
_cell.length_b   1.000
_cell.length_c   1.000
_cell.angle_alpha   90.00
_cell.angle_beta   90.00
_cell.angle_gamma   90.00
#
_symmetry.space_group_name_H-M   'P 1'
#
loop_
_entity.id
_entity.type
_entity.pdbx_description
1 polymer ?
#
loop_
_entity_poly.entity_id
_entity_poly.type
_entity_poly.pdbx_seq_one_letter_code
_entity_poly.pdbx_strand_id
1 'polypeptide(L)'
;MKRISRSLLWLFLVVAATIVLDQTSKIHAEGALRVWEDPVDLTAYRGRRVPLLTLGNDADPVGHYVALNLNYVRNQGAAWGMLADAKDHFRVPFFFLVTIVAMVAIVLYFRATPPHHKLARYALSLIFAGAIGNFIDRVRLGYVIDWIDVHWRILGWQYYFPNFNIADSAITVGVVLLMVDTILLDRQRQREAQQ
;
A
#
# COMPACT_ATOMS: atom_id res chain seq x y z
N MET A 1 8.38 20.46 29.94
CA MET A 1 8.17 19.38 28.95
C MET A 1 6.68 19.26 28.63
N LYS A 2 6.25 19.48 27.38
CA LYS A 2 4.85 19.24 26.97
C LYS A 2 4.59 17.72 26.97
N ARG A 3 3.63 17.26 27.78
CA ARG A 3 3.24 15.84 27.87
C ARG A 3 2.65 15.41 26.52
N ILE A 4 3.19 14.36 25.90
CA ILE A 4 2.63 13.78 24.66
C ILE A 4 1.19 13.35 24.96
N SER A 5 0.23 13.77 24.14
CA SER A 5 -1.17 13.37 24.31
C SER A 5 -1.31 11.86 24.06
N ARG A 6 -2.17 11.18 24.81
CA ARG A 6 -2.46 9.74 24.61
C ARG A 6 -2.85 9.43 23.16
N SER A 7 -3.53 10.36 22.48
CA SER A 7 -3.90 10.24 21.06
C SER A 7 -2.69 10.22 20.13
N LEU A 8 -1.65 11.03 20.39
CA LEU A 8 -0.43 11.02 19.59
C LEU A 8 0.36 9.72 19.75
N LEU A 9 0.39 9.18 20.98
CA LEU A 9 1.01 7.87 21.22
C LEU A 9 0.30 6.76 20.44
N TRP A 10 -1.04 6.74 20.44
CA TRP A 10 -1.79 5.76 19.65
C TRP A 10 -1.54 5.87 18.15
N LEU A 11 -1.51 7.09 17.61
CA LEU A 11 -1.21 7.31 16.19
C LEU A 11 0.21 6.84 15.83
N PHE A 12 1.18 7.10 16.72
CA PHE A 12 2.53 6.58 16.56
C PHE A 12 2.56 5.04 16.55
N LEU A 13 1.83 4.39 17.47
CA LEU A 13 1.73 2.93 17.51
C LEU A 13 1.09 2.37 16.24
N VAL A 14 0.07 3.02 15.69
CA VAL A 14 -0.52 2.64 14.39
C VAL A 14 0.54 2.72 13.29
N VAL A 15 1.27 3.83 13.19
CA VAL A 15 2.33 3.98 12.18
C VAL A 15 3.38 2.88 12.32
N ALA A 16 3.89 2.67 13.53
CA ALA A 16 4.91 1.66 13.80
C ALA A 16 4.41 0.25 13.49
N ALA A 17 3.20 -0.10 13.93
CA ALA A 17 2.60 -1.41 13.68
C ALA A 17 2.38 -1.66 12.18
N THR A 18 1.90 -0.66 11.43
CA THR A 18 1.73 -0.77 9.98
C THR A 18 3.06 -0.99 9.26
N ILE A 19 4.11 -0.25 9.63
CA ILE A 19 5.45 -0.42 9.04
C ILE A 19 6.01 -1.81 9.38
N VAL A 20 5.91 -2.25 10.64
CA VAL A 20 6.38 -3.57 11.05
C VAL A 20 5.63 -4.68 10.31
N LEU A 21 4.31 -4.58 10.21
CA LEU A 21 3.50 -5.55 9.48
C LEU A 21 3.87 -5.59 8.00
N ASP A 22 4.04 -4.44 7.36
CA ASP A 22 4.48 -4.35 5.96
C ASP A 22 5.84 -5.03 5.76
N GLN A 23 6.86 -4.60 6.52
CA GLN A 23 8.21 -5.10 6.36
C GLN A 23 8.34 -6.59 6.71
N THR A 24 7.66 -7.05 7.77
CA THR A 24 7.65 -8.47 8.11
C THR A 24 6.95 -9.27 7.02
N SER A 25 5.81 -8.82 6.49
CA SER A 25 5.11 -9.54 5.40
C SER A 25 5.96 -9.68 4.13
N LYS A 26 6.69 -8.63 3.75
CA LYS A 26 7.60 -8.63 2.59
C LYS A 26 8.80 -9.55 2.78
N ILE A 27 9.40 -9.55 3.98
CA ILE A 27 10.48 -10.48 4.33
C ILE A 27 10.00 -11.93 4.25
N HIS A 28 8.79 -12.23 4.73
CA HIS A 28 8.22 -13.58 4.62
C HIS A 28 7.93 -13.96 3.17
N ALA A 29 7.41 -13.03 2.36
CA ALA A 29 7.19 -13.28 0.94
C ALA A 29 8.50 -13.59 0.19
N GLU A 30 9.57 -12.84 0.47
CA GLU A 30 10.90 -13.11 -0.07
C GLU A 30 11.50 -14.43 0.45
N GLY A 31 11.35 -14.69 1.75
CA GLY A 31 11.84 -15.92 2.38
C GLY A 31 11.16 -17.18 1.83
N ALA A 32 9.84 -17.11 1.62
CA ALA A 32 9.09 -18.20 0.99
C ALA A 32 9.64 -18.49 -0.41
N LEU A 33 9.87 -17.47 -1.24
CA LEU A 33 10.45 -17.63 -2.57
C LEU A 33 11.78 -18.42 -2.50
N ARG A 34 12.70 -18.01 -1.63
CA ARG A 34 14.03 -18.62 -1.49
C ARG A 34 14.02 -20.08 -1.02
N VAL A 35 12.96 -20.52 -0.33
CA VAL A 35 12.81 -21.91 0.13
C VAL A 35 12.25 -22.79 -0.98
N TRP A 36 11.31 -22.27 -1.76
CA TRP A 36 10.62 -23.03 -2.81
C TRP A 36 11.39 -23.06 -4.14
N GLU A 37 12.35 -22.16 -4.30
CA GLU A 37 13.18 -21.98 -5.49
C GLU A 37 14.62 -21.69 -5.06
N ASP A 38 15.59 -22.47 -5.55
CA ASP A 38 17.02 -22.28 -5.33
C ASP A 38 17.52 -21.17 -6.28
N PRO A 39 17.49 -19.88 -5.87
CA PRO A 39 17.48 -18.79 -6.83
C PRO A 39 18.92 -18.39 -7.11
N VAL A 40 19.50 -18.97 -8.16
CA VAL A 40 20.78 -18.53 -8.71
C VAL A 40 20.68 -17.06 -9.20
N ASP A 41 19.47 -16.56 -9.50
CA ASP A 41 19.24 -15.16 -9.89
C ASP A 41 17.83 -14.64 -9.50
N LEU A 42 17.77 -13.72 -8.51
CA LEU A 42 16.52 -13.06 -8.09
C LEU A 42 15.98 -12.02 -9.10
N THR A 43 16.71 -11.71 -10.18
CA THR A 43 16.28 -10.77 -11.23
C THR A 43 15.35 -11.41 -12.27
N ALA A 44 15.38 -12.74 -12.41
CA ALA A 44 14.55 -13.49 -13.35
C ALA A 44 13.12 -13.77 -12.84
N TYR A 45 12.83 -13.50 -11.56
CA TYR A 45 11.56 -13.87 -10.95
C TYR A 45 10.42 -12.91 -11.33
N ARG A 46 9.64 -13.36 -12.32
CA ARG A 46 8.30 -12.86 -12.69
C ARG A 46 7.20 -13.91 -12.50
N GLY A 47 7.27 -14.70 -11.43
CA GLY A 47 6.04 -15.24 -10.84
C GLY A 47 5.89 -16.75 -10.82
N ARG A 48 6.10 -17.31 -9.62
CA ARG A 48 5.37 -18.48 -9.16
C ARG A 48 4.25 -18.01 -8.24
N ARG A 49 3.01 -18.29 -8.63
CA ARG A 49 1.80 -17.92 -7.88
C ARG A 49 1.46 -19.06 -6.93
N VAL A 50 1.41 -18.78 -5.64
CA VAL A 50 0.87 -19.73 -4.66
C VAL A 50 -0.56 -19.30 -4.34
N PRO A 51 -1.59 -19.99 -4.88
CA PRO A 51 -2.97 -19.66 -4.55
C PRO A 51 -3.23 -20.00 -3.09
N LEU A 52 -3.67 -19.00 -2.31
CA LEU A 52 -4.09 -19.22 -0.92
C LEU A 52 -5.61 -19.35 -0.81
N LEU A 53 -6.35 -18.62 -1.65
CA LEU A 53 -7.80 -18.63 -1.61
C LEU A 53 -8.37 -18.38 -3.01
N THR A 54 -9.09 -19.36 -3.54
CA THR A 54 -9.94 -19.20 -4.72
C THR A 54 -11.40 -19.21 -4.28
N LEU A 55 -12.12 -18.14 -4.53
CA LEU A 55 -13.57 -18.05 -4.34
C LEU A 55 -14.26 -18.24 -5.70
N GLY A 56 -14.81 -19.42 -5.92
CA GLY A 56 -15.47 -19.81 -7.17
C GLY A 56 -14.89 -21.10 -7.75
N ASN A 57 -15.28 -21.45 -8.98
CA ASN A 57 -14.79 -22.63 -9.68
C ASN A 57 -13.87 -22.20 -10.83
N ASP A 58 -12.57 -22.47 -10.69
CA ASP A 58 -11.55 -22.17 -11.69
C ASP A 58 -11.59 -23.12 -12.89
N ALA A 59 -12.30 -24.24 -12.78
CA ALA A 59 -12.46 -25.26 -13.83
C ALA A 59 -13.63 -24.98 -14.80
N ASP A 60 -14.49 -23.99 -14.54
CA ASP A 60 -15.61 -23.66 -15.44
C ASP A 60 -15.19 -22.62 -16.50
N PRO A 61 -15.28 -22.93 -17.81
CA PRO A 61 -14.94 -21.99 -18.89
C PRO A 61 -15.83 -20.74 -18.92
N VAL A 62 -17.03 -20.79 -18.35
CA VAL A 62 -17.95 -19.65 -18.17
C VAL A 62 -17.99 -19.18 -16.71
N GLY A 63 -17.24 -19.87 -15.84
CA GLY A 63 -17.23 -19.66 -14.39
C GLY A 63 -16.80 -18.27 -13.98
N HIS A 64 -17.59 -17.68 -13.08
CA HIS A 64 -17.22 -16.48 -12.36
C HIS A 64 -16.45 -16.89 -11.11
N TYR A 65 -15.22 -16.39 -10.97
CA TYR A 65 -14.43 -16.59 -9.76
C TYR A 65 -13.60 -15.36 -9.44
N VAL A 66 -13.27 -15.20 -8.16
CA VAL A 66 -12.29 -14.25 -7.65
C VAL A 66 -11.23 -15.07 -6.92
N ALA A 67 -9.97 -14.84 -7.22
CA ALA A 67 -8.85 -15.54 -6.60
C ALA A 67 -7.88 -14.54 -5.96
N LEU A 68 -7.35 -14.95 -4.82
CA LEU A 68 -6.30 -14.29 -4.06
C LEU A 68 -5.11 -15.24 -3.96
N ASN A 69 -4.00 -14.80 -4.55
CA ASN A 69 -2.74 -15.52 -4.56
C ASN A 69 -1.68 -14.70 -3.83
N LEU A 70 -0.67 -15.40 -3.29
CA LEU A 70 0.57 -14.76 -2.92
C LEU A 70 1.60 -14.99 -4.01
N ASN A 71 2.12 -13.89 -4.56
CA ASN A 71 3.04 -13.92 -5.69
C ASN A 71 4.10 -12.83 -5.53
N TYR A 72 5.35 -13.23 -5.31
CA TYR A 72 6.46 -12.30 -5.15
C TYR A 72 6.75 -11.56 -6.46
N VAL A 73 6.67 -10.23 -6.41
CA VAL A 73 6.94 -9.34 -7.54
C VAL A 73 7.87 -8.20 -7.09
N ARG A 74 8.91 -7.98 -7.90
CA ARG A 74 9.82 -6.84 -7.75
C ARG A 74 9.28 -5.65 -8.54
N ASN A 75 8.56 -4.76 -7.86
CA ASN A 75 7.99 -3.58 -8.49
C ASN A 75 9.00 -2.43 -8.49
N GLN A 76 9.59 -2.19 -9.65
CA GLN A 76 10.53 -1.09 -9.83
C GLN A 76 9.85 0.23 -10.25
N GLY A 77 8.56 0.18 -10.60
CA GLY A 77 7.74 1.32 -10.97
C GLY A 77 6.89 1.84 -9.81
N ALA A 78 5.82 2.54 -10.17
CA ALA A 78 4.72 2.90 -9.27
C ALA A 78 3.49 1.99 -9.52
N ALA A 79 2.33 2.41 -9.02
CA ALA A 79 1.05 1.77 -9.33
C ALA A 79 0.88 1.58 -10.85
N TRP A 80 0.28 0.45 -11.24
CA TRP A 80 0.02 0.08 -12.64
C TRP A 80 1.28 0.01 -13.53
N GLY A 81 2.46 -0.20 -12.95
CA GLY A 81 3.73 -0.28 -13.70
C GLY A 81 4.21 1.07 -14.23
N MET A 82 3.66 2.19 -13.74
CA MET A 82 4.05 3.52 -14.18
C MET A 82 5.54 3.77 -13.93
N LEU A 83 6.25 4.26 -14.95
CA LEU A 83 7.71 4.46 -14.98
C LEU A 83 8.55 3.18 -14.79
N ALA A 84 7.98 1.98 -14.92
CA ALA A 84 8.75 0.74 -14.80
C ALA A 84 9.86 0.65 -15.85
N ASP A 85 9.63 1.11 -17.09
CA ASP A 85 10.62 1.07 -18.18
C ASP A 85 11.52 2.32 -18.25
N ALA A 86 11.37 3.25 -17.29
CA ALA A 86 12.21 4.44 -17.24
C ALA A 86 13.65 4.08 -16.82
N LYS A 87 14.64 4.80 -17.37
CA LYS A 87 16.06 4.58 -17.07
C LYS A 87 16.33 4.79 -15.57
N ASP A 88 17.10 3.90 -14.95
CA ASP A 88 17.36 3.90 -13.51
C ASP A 88 17.91 5.21 -12.96
N HIS A 89 18.82 5.86 -13.69
CA HIS A 89 19.40 7.14 -13.30
C HIS A 89 18.38 8.27 -13.14
N PHE A 90 17.23 8.16 -13.80
CA PHE A 90 16.11 9.09 -13.63
C PHE A 90 15.07 8.53 -12.65
N ARG A 91 14.68 7.27 -12.85
CA ARG A 91 13.60 6.59 -12.13
C ARG A 91 13.85 6.55 -10.61
N VAL A 92 15.05 6.14 -10.20
CA VAL A 92 15.38 5.98 -8.78
C VAL A 92 15.35 7.34 -8.07
N PRO A 93 16.12 8.37 -8.48
CA PRO A 93 16.05 9.69 -7.82
C PRO A 93 14.65 10.31 -7.83
N PHE A 94 13.90 10.13 -8.92
CA PHE A 94 12.53 10.62 -9.03
C PHE A 94 11.62 10.05 -7.94
N PHE A 95 11.60 8.72 -7.76
CA PHE A 95 10.76 8.11 -6.73
C PHE A 95 11.17 8.50 -5.32
N PHE A 96 12.48 8.60 -5.05
CA PHE A 96 12.96 9.09 -3.76
C PHE A 96 12.47 10.52 -3.47
N LEU A 97 12.63 11.42 -4.44
CA LEU A 97 12.22 12.81 -4.30
C LEU A 97 10.72 12.93 -4.05
N VAL A 98 9.90 12.29 -4.89
CA VAL A 98 8.44 12.34 -4.78
C VAL A 98 7.97 11.78 -3.43
N THR A 99 8.53 10.65 -2.99
CA THR A 99 8.15 10.07 -1.70
C THR A 99 8.54 10.96 -0.52
N ILE A 100 9.73 11.56 -0.53
CA ILE A 100 10.16 12.50 0.52
C ILE A 100 9.24 13.73 0.55
N VAL A 101 8.96 14.32 -0.62
CA VAL A 101 8.07 15.49 -0.73
C VAL A 101 6.67 15.14 -0.21
N ALA A 102 6.12 13.99 -0.60
CA ALA A 102 4.81 13.53 -0.12
C ALA A 102 4.80 13.33 1.40
N MET A 103 5.82 12.68 1.97
CA MET A 103 5.95 12.49 3.42
C MET A 103 6.02 13.81 4.19
N VAL A 104 6.78 14.79 3.69
CA VAL A 104 6.86 16.13 4.27
C VAL A 104 5.49 16.81 4.21
N ALA A 105 4.82 16.76 3.06
CA ALA A 105 3.48 17.33 2.90
C ALA A 105 2.47 16.72 3.87
N ILE A 106 2.49 15.39 4.05
CA ILE A 106 1.63 14.68 5.00
C ILE A 106 1.89 15.14 6.44
N VAL A 107 3.16 15.28 6.84
CA VAL A 107 3.51 15.77 8.19
C VAL A 107 3.02 17.21 8.39
N LEU A 108 3.21 18.09 7.41
CA LEU A 108 2.73 19.47 7.48
C LEU A 108 1.21 19.52 7.60
N TYR A 109 0.50 18.74 6.78
CA TYR A 109 -0.96 18.66 6.81
C TYR A 109 -1.49 18.05 8.12
N PHE A 110 -0.83 17.02 8.64
CA PHE A 110 -1.15 16.45 9.96
C PHE A 110 -0.98 17.47 11.09
N ARG A 111 0.04 18.33 11.03
CA ARG A 111 0.26 19.40 12.01
C ARG A 111 -0.80 20.49 11.91
N ALA A 112 -1.28 20.79 10.70
CA ALA A 112 -2.38 21.72 10.48
C ALA A 112 -3.74 21.13 10.87
N THR A 113 -3.86 19.80 10.93
CA THR A 113 -5.12 19.10 11.25
C THR A 113 -5.44 19.18 12.75
N PRO A 114 -6.57 19.78 13.17
CA PRO A 114 -6.89 19.92 14.58
C PRO A 114 -7.05 18.56 15.30
N PRO A 115 -6.74 18.46 16.60
CA PRO A 115 -6.78 17.18 17.33
C PRO A 115 -8.14 16.47 17.38
N HIS A 116 -9.24 17.20 17.17
CA HIS A 116 -10.60 16.64 17.17
C HIS A 116 -10.97 15.94 15.85
N HIS A 117 -10.28 16.25 14.74
CA HIS A 117 -10.43 15.56 13.46
C HIS A 117 -9.69 14.21 13.48
N LYS A 118 -10.20 13.27 14.29
CA LYS A 118 -9.56 11.98 14.51
C LYS A 118 -9.43 11.18 13.21
N LEU A 119 -10.48 11.16 12.39
CA LEU A 119 -10.51 10.37 11.16
C LEU A 119 -9.42 10.82 10.18
N ALA A 120 -9.31 12.12 9.89
CA ALA A 120 -8.22 12.67 9.10
C ALA A 120 -6.83 12.34 9.67
N ARG A 121 -6.64 12.40 10.99
CA ARG A 121 -5.35 12.09 11.62
C ARG A 121 -4.96 10.62 11.49
N TYR A 122 -5.92 9.69 11.64
CA TYR A 122 -5.69 8.27 11.39
C TYR A 122 -5.39 8.02 9.91
N ALA A 123 -6.16 8.64 9.02
CA ALA A 123 -5.99 8.54 7.59
C ALA A 123 -4.58 8.98 7.13
N LEU A 124 -4.11 10.15 7.59
CA LEU A 124 -2.76 10.64 7.34
C LEU A 124 -1.68 9.76 7.94
N SER A 125 -1.93 9.18 9.12
CA SER A 125 -0.99 8.25 9.75
C SER A 125 -0.82 6.97 8.92
N LEU A 126 -1.91 6.42 8.36
CA LEU A 126 -1.86 5.25 7.48
C LEU A 126 -1.11 5.55 6.16
N ILE A 127 -1.42 6.67 5.51
CA ILE A 127 -0.73 7.09 4.28
C ILE A 127 0.76 7.29 4.56
N PHE A 128 1.11 7.95 5.66
CA PHE A 128 2.50 8.16 6.06
C PHE A 128 3.23 6.83 6.32
N ALA A 129 2.58 5.91 7.04
CA ALA A 129 3.16 4.60 7.34
C ALA A 129 3.41 3.77 6.07
N GLY A 130 2.44 3.75 5.14
CA GLY A 130 2.62 3.06 3.87
C GLY A 130 3.68 3.72 2.98
N ALA A 131 3.74 5.05 2.95
CA ALA A 131 4.80 5.77 2.25
C ALA A 131 6.20 5.41 2.79
N ILE A 132 6.34 5.32 4.12
CA ILE A 132 7.59 4.85 4.76
C ILE A 132 7.90 3.40 4.40
N GLY A 133 6.93 2.48 4.49
CA GLY A 133 7.15 1.06 4.18
C GLY A 133 7.71 0.86 2.77
N ASN A 134 7.07 1.49 1.78
CA ASN A 134 7.54 1.44 0.39
C ASN A 134 8.83 2.25 0.13
N PHE A 135 9.13 3.26 0.94
CA PHE A 135 10.39 4.00 0.88
C PHE A 135 11.56 3.15 1.40
N ILE A 136 11.36 2.42 2.51
CA ILE A 136 12.36 1.52 3.09
C ILE A 136 12.80 0.48 2.06
N ASP A 137 11.86 -0.13 1.34
CA ASP A 137 12.18 -1.08 0.28
C ASP A 137 13.03 -0.43 -0.82
N ARG A 138 12.64 0.75 -1.31
CA ARG A 138 13.39 1.46 -2.35
C ARG A 138 14.81 1.82 -1.90
N VAL A 139 14.99 2.21 -0.64
CA VAL A 139 16.31 2.48 -0.06
C VAL A 139 17.17 1.22 0.02
N ARG A 140 16.60 0.09 0.46
CA ARG A 140 17.34 -1.14 0.73
C ARG A 140 17.56 -2.01 -0.50
N LEU A 141 16.58 -2.04 -1.40
CA LEU A 141 16.48 -3.01 -2.49
C LEU A 141 16.49 -2.35 -3.87
N GLY A 142 16.15 -1.06 -3.97
CA GLY A 142 15.97 -0.34 -5.25
C GLY A 142 14.63 -0.61 -5.94
N TYR A 143 13.74 -1.40 -5.33
CA TYR A 143 12.39 -1.73 -5.80
C TYR A 143 11.49 -2.00 -4.60
N VAL A 144 10.18 -2.11 -4.82
CA VAL A 144 9.18 -2.49 -3.81
C VAL A 144 8.83 -3.96 -3.95
N ILE A 145 8.67 -4.67 -2.84
CA ILE A 145 8.17 -6.05 -2.85
C ILE A 145 6.64 -6.02 -2.82
N ASP A 146 6.03 -6.44 -3.92
CA ASP A 146 4.59 -6.69 -4.00
C ASP A 146 4.34 -8.19 -3.91
N TRP A 147 3.32 -8.60 -3.16
CA TRP A 147 3.09 -10.01 -2.89
C TRP A 147 1.63 -10.44 -2.89
N ILE A 148 0.69 -9.49 -2.86
CA ILE A 148 -0.75 -9.75 -2.94
C ILE A 148 -1.18 -9.65 -4.41
N ASP A 149 -1.71 -10.73 -4.96
CA ASP A 149 -2.25 -10.82 -6.32
C ASP A 149 -3.76 -11.13 -6.23
N VAL A 150 -4.57 -10.22 -6.75
CA VAL A 150 -6.03 -10.38 -6.85
C VAL A 150 -6.43 -10.35 -8.31
N HIS A 151 -7.11 -11.39 -8.75
CA HIS A 151 -7.61 -11.51 -10.11
C HIS A 151 -8.96 -12.20 -10.14
N TRP A 152 -9.71 -11.96 -11.19
CA TRP A 152 -11.05 -12.53 -11.32
C TRP A 152 -11.38 -12.84 -12.77
N ARG A 153 -12.29 -13.78 -12.97
CA ARG A 153 -12.88 -14.09 -14.27
C ARG A 153 -14.36 -13.73 -14.26
N ILE A 154 -14.80 -12.99 -15.27
CA ILE A 154 -16.20 -12.66 -15.50
C ILE A 154 -16.53 -12.86 -16.97
N LEU A 155 -17.56 -13.65 -17.28
CA LEU A 155 -18.02 -13.92 -18.65
C LEU A 155 -16.89 -14.43 -19.58
N GLY A 156 -16.02 -15.30 -19.06
CA GLY A 156 -14.87 -15.82 -19.80
C GLY A 156 -13.66 -14.87 -19.90
N TRP A 157 -13.79 -13.61 -19.50
CA TRP A 157 -12.70 -12.63 -19.51
C TRP A 157 -11.91 -12.65 -18.20
N GLN A 158 -10.58 -12.73 -18.30
CA GLN A 158 -9.67 -12.71 -17.18
C GLN A 158 -9.19 -11.28 -16.90
N TYR A 159 -9.32 -10.83 -15.65
CA TYR A 159 -8.89 -9.52 -15.19
C TYR A 159 -7.88 -9.67 -14.06
N TYR A 160 -6.86 -8.82 -14.05
CA TYR A 160 -5.83 -8.77 -13.02
C TYR A 160 -5.79 -7.37 -12.40
N PHE A 161 -5.88 -7.29 -11.08
CA PHE A 161 -5.48 -6.08 -10.38
C PHE A 161 -3.94 -6.06 -10.27
N PRO A 162 -3.28 -4.90 -10.36
CA PRO A 162 -1.85 -4.82 -10.12
C PRO A 162 -1.50 -5.38 -8.75
N ASN A 163 -0.41 -6.15 -8.67
CA ASN A 163 0.06 -6.67 -7.39
C ASN A 163 0.35 -5.52 -6.42
N PHE A 164 0.11 -5.76 -5.14
CA PHE A 164 0.28 -4.76 -4.10
C PHE A 164 0.75 -5.40 -2.79
N ASN A 165 0.96 -4.55 -1.77
CA ASN A 165 1.40 -4.97 -0.44
C ASN A 165 0.60 -4.26 0.69
N ILE A 166 1.03 -4.45 1.93
CA ILE A 166 0.39 -3.85 3.11
C ILE A 166 0.56 -2.32 3.13
N ALA A 167 1.72 -1.80 2.73
CA ALA A 167 1.92 -0.36 2.58
C ALA A 167 0.96 0.26 1.55
N ASP A 168 0.74 -0.36 0.40
CA ASP A 168 -0.24 0.13 -0.60
C ASP A 168 -1.67 0.06 -0.07
N SER A 169 -1.99 -1.00 0.68
CA SER A 169 -3.29 -1.14 1.35
C SER A 169 -3.51 -0.02 2.37
N ALA A 170 -2.49 0.31 3.17
CA ALA A 170 -2.55 1.40 4.15
C ALA A 170 -2.72 2.77 3.48
N ILE A 171 -2.00 3.02 2.38
CA ILE A 171 -2.17 4.25 1.58
C ILE A 171 -3.60 4.32 1.04
N THR A 172 -4.10 3.25 0.43
CA THR A 172 -5.44 3.21 -0.18
C THR A 172 -6.53 3.44 0.87
N VAL A 173 -6.49 2.72 1.99
CA VAL A 173 -7.43 2.90 3.10
C VAL A 173 -7.34 4.33 3.65
N GLY A 174 -6.14 4.85 3.86
CA GLY A 174 -5.96 6.22 4.34
C GLY A 174 -6.55 7.26 3.38
N VAL A 175 -6.36 7.11 2.07
CA VAL A 175 -6.98 8.01 1.07
C VAL A 175 -8.50 7.93 1.12
N VAL A 176 -9.08 6.73 1.19
CA VAL A 176 -10.53 6.55 1.33
C VAL A 176 -11.05 7.20 2.62
N LEU A 177 -10.36 7.05 3.74
CA LEU A 177 -10.74 7.69 5.01
C LEU A 177 -10.69 9.21 4.94
N LEU A 178 -9.70 9.81 4.24
CA LEU A 178 -9.66 11.27 4.02
C LEU A 178 -10.83 11.74 3.15
N MET A 179 -11.18 10.99 2.10
CA MET A 179 -12.34 11.32 1.26
C MET A 179 -13.63 11.28 2.08
N VAL A 180 -13.82 10.24 2.89
CA VAL A 180 -14.97 10.11 3.79
C VAL A 180 -15.03 11.25 4.81
N ASP A 181 -13.90 11.60 5.45
CA ASP A 181 -13.83 12.73 6.40
C ASP A 181 -14.25 14.04 5.74
N THR A 182 -13.75 14.32 4.53
CA THR A 182 -14.09 15.54 3.78
C THR A 182 -15.59 15.62 3.49
N ILE A 183 -16.19 14.53 3.00
CA ILE A 183 -17.63 14.48 2.70
C ILE A 183 -18.48 14.67 3.97
N LEU A 184 -18.05 14.08 5.09
CA LEU A 184 -18.77 14.20 6.37
C LEU A 184 -18.70 15.64 6.92
N LEU A 185 -17.53 16.29 6.84
CA LEU A 185 -17.35 17.67 7.27
C LEU A 185 -18.17 18.66 6.43
N ASP A 186 -18.22 18.46 5.11
CA ASP A 186 -19.02 19.31 4.24
C ASP A 186 -20.52 19.19 4.53
N ARG A 187 -21.00 17.96 4.81
CA ARG A 187 -22.40 17.74 5.23
C ARG A 187 -22.74 18.39 6.57
N GLN A 188 -21.80 18.42 7.52
CA GLN A 188 -22.00 19.10 8.81
C GLN A 188 -22.14 20.60 8.62
N ARG A 189 -21.24 21.22 7.84
CA ARG A 189 -21.29 22.66 7.53
C ARG A 189 -22.58 23.05 6.82
N GLN A 190 -23.07 22.23 5.89
CA GLN A 190 -24.34 22.48 5.20
C GLN A 190 -25.55 22.45 6.14
N ARG A 191 -25.56 21.53 7.13
CA ARG A 191 -26.63 21.44 8.13
C ARG A 191 -26.62 22.65 9.06
N GLU A 192 -25.45 23.09 9.50
CA GLU A 192 -25.29 24.27 10.33
C GLU A 192 -25.72 25.55 9.60
N ALA A 193 -25.46 25.65 8.29
CA ALA A 193 -25.90 26.80 7.48
C ALA A 193 -27.41 26.82 7.19
N GLN A 194 -28.14 25.74 7.44
CA GLN A 194 -29.59 25.60 7.24
C GLN A 194 -30.40 25.76 8.53
N GLN A 195 -29.73 25.87 9.68
CA GLN A 195 -30.33 26.12 11.01
C GLN A 195 -30.26 27.60 11.36
#